data_AF-A0A086QIZ7-F1
#
_entry.id   AF-A0A086QIZ7-F1
#
_cell.length_a   1.000
_cell.length_b   1.000
_cell.length_c   1.000
_cell.angle_alpha   90.00
_cell.angle_beta   90.00
_cell.angle_gamma   90.00
#
_symmetry.space_group_name_H-M   'P 1'
#
loop_
_entity.id
_entity.type
_entity.pdbx_description
1 polymer ?
#
loop_
_entity_poly.entity_id
_entity_poly.type
_entity_poly.pdbx_seq_one_letter_code
_entity_poly.pdbx_strand_id
1 'polypeptide(L)'
;MTRYSVILPAYNERENIPYMVWMLVDAFKKNHLDFEILLVDDSSPDGTAAAYKELQKIFRGERLLLLERPGKLGLGSAYADGLKKTTGDFIILMDADFSHHPKFIPEFIKKQKEGDFDVVTGSRYIKGGGVCGWDAKRIIISRGANFLAQTLLNPRVSDLTGSFRLFKRNALENIMTRIISK
;
A
#
# COMPACT_ATOMS: atom_id res chain seq x y z
N MET A 1 -0.34 21.82 4.20
CA MET A 1 -1.34 20.77 4.52
C MET A 1 -0.62 19.45 4.34
N THR A 2 -0.71 18.53 5.30
CA THR A 2 -0.03 17.22 5.21
C THR A 2 -0.60 16.38 4.08
N ARG A 3 0.25 15.83 3.22
CA ARG A 3 -0.16 15.00 2.07
C ARG A 3 0.17 13.53 2.27
N TYR A 4 -0.76 12.67 1.87
CA TYR A 4 -0.62 11.21 1.89
C TYR A 4 -0.50 10.65 0.47
N SER A 5 0.55 9.89 0.19
CA SER A 5 0.75 9.23 -1.12
C SER A 5 0.44 7.76 -1.00
N VAL A 6 -0.48 7.25 -1.81
CA VAL A 6 -0.76 5.81 -1.88
C VAL A 6 -0.02 5.23 -3.08
N ILE A 7 0.86 4.27 -2.86
CA ILE A 7 1.56 3.55 -3.92
C ILE A 7 0.88 2.20 -4.11
N LEU A 8 0.34 1.99 -5.31
CA LEU A 8 -0.35 0.78 -5.76
C LEU A 8 0.47 0.07 -6.84
N PRO A 9 1.29 -0.93 -6.49
CA PRO A 9 1.87 -1.83 -7.47
C PRO A 9 0.76 -2.69 -8.08
N ALA A 10 0.77 -2.83 -9.41
CA ALA A 10 -0.22 -3.59 -10.14
C ALA A 10 0.41 -4.41 -11.28
N TYR A 11 -0.12 -5.62 -11.46
CA TYR A 11 0.15 -6.48 -12.59
C TYR A 11 -1.08 -7.35 -12.86
N ASN A 12 -1.74 -7.16 -14.00
CA ASN A 12 -3.02 -7.80 -14.34
C ASN A 12 -4.17 -7.48 -13.36
N GLU A 13 -4.40 -6.20 -13.08
CA GLU A 13 -5.37 -5.70 -12.11
C GLU A 13 -6.48 -4.84 -12.76
N ARG A 14 -6.69 -4.94 -14.07
CA ARG A 14 -7.61 -4.07 -14.83
C ARG A 14 -9.01 -3.95 -14.21
N GLU A 15 -9.55 -5.05 -13.72
CA GLU A 15 -10.91 -5.07 -13.14
C GLU A 15 -10.95 -4.47 -11.73
N ASN A 16 -9.87 -4.58 -10.97
CA ASN A 16 -9.80 -4.12 -9.59
C ASN A 16 -9.55 -2.62 -9.48
N ILE A 17 -8.71 -2.07 -10.37
CA ILE A 17 -8.26 -0.69 -10.33
C ILE A 17 -9.41 0.36 -10.28
N PRO A 18 -10.47 0.28 -11.10
CA PRO A 18 -11.58 1.24 -11.03
C PRO A 18 -12.22 1.35 -9.64
N TYR A 19 -12.50 0.20 -9.02
CA TYR A 19 -13.11 0.15 -7.70
C TYR A 19 -12.12 0.60 -6.61
N MET A 20 -10.86 0.15 -6.68
CA MET A 20 -9.84 0.51 -5.68
C MET A 20 -9.59 2.02 -5.66
N VAL A 21 -9.42 2.64 -6.82
CA VAL A 21 -9.21 4.09 -6.94
C VAL A 21 -10.44 4.86 -6.44
N TRP A 22 -11.65 4.44 -6.81
CA TRP A 22 -12.87 5.08 -6.32
C TRP A 22 -12.95 5.02 -4.79
N MET A 23 -12.68 3.86 -4.18
CA MET A 23 -12.70 3.68 -2.73
C MET A 23 -11.64 4.51 -2.01
N LEU A 24 -10.45 4.65 -2.61
CA LEU A 24 -9.40 5.51 -2.07
C LEU A 24 -9.80 6.98 -2.12
N VAL A 25 -10.24 7.46 -3.28
CA VAL A 25 -10.70 8.85 -3.45
C VAL A 25 -11.83 9.16 -2.47
N ASP A 26 -12.82 8.28 -2.35
CA ASP A 26 -13.93 8.43 -1.40
C ASP A 26 -13.43 8.49 0.05
N ALA A 27 -12.53 7.57 0.45
CA ALA A 27 -11.96 7.53 1.79
C ALA A 27 -11.19 8.81 2.13
N PHE A 28 -10.35 9.33 1.24
CA PHE A 28 -9.61 10.57 1.50
C PHE A 28 -10.51 11.81 1.53
N LYS A 29 -11.45 11.92 0.58
CA LYS A 29 -12.35 13.08 0.50
C LYS A 29 -13.29 13.18 1.69
N LYS A 30 -13.90 12.05 2.11
CA LYS A 30 -14.76 12.01 3.31
C LYS A 30 -14.04 12.44 4.59
N ASN A 31 -12.72 12.25 4.64
CA ASN A 31 -11.89 12.60 5.79
C ASN A 31 -11.14 13.93 5.60
N HIS A 32 -11.40 14.68 4.52
CA HIS A 32 -10.77 15.96 4.22
C HIS A 32 -9.24 15.93 4.22
N LEU A 33 -8.65 14.89 3.64
CA LEU A 33 -7.20 14.68 3.59
C LEU A 33 -6.64 15.07 2.21
N ASP A 34 -5.48 15.73 2.16
CA ASP A 34 -4.73 15.94 0.90
C ASP A 34 -4.03 14.63 0.51
N PHE A 35 -4.18 14.22 -0.74
CA PHE A 35 -3.69 12.91 -1.18
C PHE A 35 -3.21 12.92 -2.62
N GLU A 36 -2.47 11.87 -2.95
CA GLU A 36 -2.18 11.44 -4.30
C GLU A 36 -2.18 9.91 -4.35
N ILE A 37 -2.58 9.35 -5.48
CA ILE A 37 -2.60 7.91 -5.71
C ILE A 37 -1.68 7.65 -6.90
N LEU A 38 -0.68 6.82 -6.70
CA LEU A 38 0.24 6.39 -7.73
C LEU A 38 -0.04 4.92 -8.07
N LEU A 39 -0.46 4.66 -9.30
CA LEU A 39 -0.41 3.32 -9.87
C LEU A 39 0.99 3.06 -10.45
N VAL A 40 1.61 1.97 -10.04
CA VAL A 40 2.87 1.46 -10.60
C VAL A 40 2.54 0.18 -11.37
N ASP A 41 2.45 0.29 -12.70
CA ASP A 41 2.08 -0.82 -13.58
C ASP A 41 3.32 -1.53 -14.14
N ASP A 42 3.45 -2.83 -13.85
CA ASP A 42 4.57 -3.67 -14.26
C ASP A 42 4.40 -4.24 -15.69
N SER A 43 4.01 -3.38 -16.65
CA SER A 43 3.71 -3.72 -18.04
C SER A 43 2.58 -4.75 -18.15
N SER A 44 1.40 -4.40 -17.64
CA SER A 44 0.26 -5.32 -17.64
C SER A 44 -0.31 -5.53 -19.05
N PRO A 45 -0.38 -6.76 -19.58
CA PRO A 45 -0.96 -7.04 -20.89
C PRO A 45 -2.49 -6.90 -20.94
N ASP A 46 -3.17 -6.89 -19.79
CA ASP A 46 -4.63 -6.88 -19.69
C ASP A 46 -5.28 -5.50 -19.94
N GLY A 47 -4.46 -4.44 -19.98
CA GLY A 47 -4.91 -3.05 -20.10
C GLY A 47 -5.08 -2.32 -18.76
N THR A 48 -4.45 -2.78 -17.68
CA THR A 48 -4.48 -2.13 -16.35
C THR A 48 -4.14 -0.63 -16.42
N ALA A 49 -3.02 -0.26 -17.06
CA ALA A 49 -2.63 1.14 -17.23
C ALA A 49 -3.66 1.96 -18.04
N ALA A 50 -4.28 1.36 -19.05
CA ALA A 50 -5.31 2.03 -19.85
C ALA A 50 -6.57 2.31 -19.00
N ALA A 51 -7.00 1.35 -18.19
CA ALA A 51 -8.11 1.56 -17.25
C ALA A 51 -7.81 2.71 -16.28
N TYR A 52 -6.58 2.80 -15.77
CA TYR A 52 -6.17 3.89 -14.88
C TYR A 52 -6.16 5.26 -15.58
N LYS A 53 -5.72 5.33 -16.84
CA LYS A 53 -5.77 6.56 -17.65
C LYS A 53 -7.20 7.08 -17.83
N GLU A 54 -8.19 6.20 -17.97
CA GLU A 54 -9.60 6.61 -17.99
C GLU A 54 -10.05 7.19 -16.64
N LEU A 55 -9.60 6.61 -15.52
CA LEU A 55 -9.88 7.15 -14.18
C LEU A 55 -9.26 8.53 -13.97
N GLN A 56 -8.05 8.80 -14.50
CA GLN A 56 -7.46 10.14 -14.49
C GLN A 56 -8.35 11.17 -15.19
N LYS A 57 -9.07 10.78 -16.26
CA LYS A 57 -10.02 11.66 -16.96
C LYS A 57 -11.33 11.86 -16.20
N ILE A 58 -11.74 10.91 -15.38
CA ILE A 58 -12.95 10.99 -14.53
C ILE A 58 -12.65 11.86 -13.30
N PHE A 59 -11.52 11.62 -12.65
CA PHE A 59 -11.08 12.31 -11.43
C PHE A 59 -10.09 13.46 -11.72
N ARG A 60 -10.37 14.32 -12.70
CA ARG A 60 -9.44 15.40 -13.15
C ARG A 60 -9.01 16.39 -12.07
N GLY A 61 -9.77 16.49 -10.98
CA GLY A 61 -9.44 17.34 -9.84
C GLY A 61 -8.51 16.68 -8.82
N GLU A 62 -8.28 15.37 -8.93
CA GLU A 62 -7.51 14.58 -7.97
C GLU A 62 -6.12 14.24 -8.54
N ARG A 63 -5.13 14.05 -7.66
CA ARG A 63 -3.76 13.69 -8.06
C ARG A 63 -3.63 12.19 -8.27
N LEU A 64 -4.08 11.73 -9.44
CA LEU A 64 -3.87 10.36 -9.88
C LEU A 64 -2.61 10.31 -10.77
N LEU A 65 -1.56 9.69 -10.28
CA LEU A 65 -0.27 9.51 -10.95
C LEU A 65 -0.15 8.09 -11.51
N LEU A 66 0.56 7.94 -12.63
CA LEU A 66 0.83 6.66 -13.27
C LEU A 66 2.33 6.51 -13.56
N LEU A 67 2.88 5.34 -13.22
CA LEU A 67 4.21 4.91 -13.58
C LEU A 67 4.10 3.56 -14.31
N GLU A 68 4.29 3.57 -15.63
CA GLU A 68 4.40 2.36 -16.45
C GLU A 68 5.86 1.91 -16.48
N ARG A 69 6.12 0.68 -16.06
CA ARG A 69 7.46 0.06 -16.00
C ARG A 69 7.65 -0.89 -17.18
N PRO A 70 8.88 -1.12 -17.65
CA PRO A 70 9.12 -1.89 -18.88
C PRO A 70 8.81 -3.40 -18.75
N GLY A 71 8.59 -3.90 -17.55
CA GLY A 71 8.24 -5.29 -17.28
C GLY A 71 8.05 -5.59 -15.80
N LYS A 72 7.88 -6.86 -15.47
CA LYS A 72 7.73 -7.33 -14.09
C LYS A 72 9.08 -7.35 -13.37
N LEU A 73 9.43 -6.21 -12.79
CA LEU A 73 10.71 -5.98 -12.09
C LEU A 73 10.61 -6.25 -10.58
N GLY A 74 9.42 -6.63 -10.10
CA GLY A 74 9.20 -7.06 -8.72
C GLY A 74 8.63 -5.97 -7.80
N LEU A 75 8.06 -6.41 -6.68
CA LEU A 75 7.30 -5.55 -5.77
C LEU A 75 8.15 -4.51 -5.03
N GLY A 76 9.32 -4.91 -4.52
CA GLY A 76 10.22 -3.99 -3.81
C GLY A 76 10.72 -2.86 -4.70
N SER A 77 11.08 -3.17 -5.94
CA SER A 77 11.52 -2.18 -6.92
C SER A 77 10.35 -1.27 -7.37
N ALA A 78 9.11 -1.79 -7.44
CA ALA A 78 7.91 -0.99 -7.70
C ALA A 78 7.70 0.07 -6.61
N TYR A 79 7.84 -0.29 -5.34
CA TYR A 79 7.76 0.68 -4.24
C TYR A 79 8.90 1.69 -4.25
N ALA A 80 10.13 1.26 -4.56
CA ALA A 80 11.28 2.15 -4.65
C ALA A 80 11.12 3.19 -5.78
N ASP A 81 10.66 2.77 -6.95
CA ASP A 81 10.40 3.69 -8.06
C ASP A 81 9.17 4.57 -7.79
N GLY A 82 8.15 4.02 -7.12
CA GLY A 82 6.98 4.78 -6.71
C GLY A 82 7.28 5.87 -5.68
N LEU A 83 8.20 5.60 -4.74
CA LEU A 83 8.64 6.58 -3.75
C LEU A 83 9.30 7.80 -4.40
N LYS A 84 10.06 7.60 -5.49
CA LYS A 84 10.69 8.67 -6.28
C LYS A 84 9.67 9.52 -7.05
N LYS A 85 8.48 8.99 -7.33
CA LYS A 85 7.44 9.66 -8.13
C LYS A 85 6.38 10.37 -7.29
N THR A 86 6.29 10.03 -6.01
CA THR A 86 5.34 10.62 -5.07
C THR A 86 5.94 11.84 -4.36
N THR A 87 5.10 12.72 -3.85
CA THR A 87 5.45 13.98 -3.18
C THR A 87 4.92 14.12 -1.75
N GLY A 88 4.03 13.23 -1.29
CA GLY A 88 3.41 13.37 0.03
C GLY A 88 4.35 13.10 1.20
N ASP A 89 4.09 13.74 2.33
CA ASP A 89 4.85 13.63 3.59
C ASP A 89 4.77 12.22 4.20
N PHE A 90 3.66 11.52 3.92
CA PHE A 90 3.42 10.15 4.34
C PHE A 90 3.19 9.25 3.13
N ILE A 91 3.69 8.03 3.24
CA ILE A 91 3.62 7.02 2.18
C ILE A 91 2.82 5.83 2.69
N ILE A 92 1.76 5.49 1.97
CA ILE A 92 0.93 4.33 2.21
C ILE A 92 1.26 3.31 1.13
N LEU A 93 1.85 2.20 1.53
CA LEU A 93 2.08 1.05 0.65
C LEU A 93 0.83 0.17 0.71
N MET A 94 0.23 -0.15 -0.43
CA MET A 94 -0.98 -0.97 -0.49
C MET A 94 -1.04 -1.77 -1.79
N ASP A 95 -1.56 -2.98 -1.73
CA ASP A 95 -1.79 -3.84 -2.90
C ASP A 95 -3.09 -3.43 -3.63
N ALA A 96 -3.15 -3.65 -4.94
CA ALA A 96 -4.30 -3.30 -5.78
C ALA A 96 -5.44 -4.35 -5.78
N ASP A 97 -5.22 -5.54 -5.19
CA ASP A 97 -6.06 -6.76 -5.31
C ASP A 97 -7.15 -6.91 -4.22
N PHE A 98 -7.48 -5.83 -3.50
CA PHE A 98 -8.40 -5.84 -2.34
C PHE A 98 -7.97 -6.68 -1.13
N SER A 99 -6.74 -7.20 -1.08
CA SER A 99 -6.17 -7.74 0.16
C SER A 99 -6.14 -6.69 1.28
N HIS A 100 -6.13 -5.41 0.91
CA HIS A 100 -6.12 -4.27 1.79
C HIS A 100 -7.27 -3.33 1.46
N HIS A 101 -8.07 -2.98 2.48
CA HIS A 101 -9.25 -2.16 2.28
C HIS A 101 -8.98 -0.69 2.66
N PRO A 102 -9.21 0.29 1.75
CA PRO A 102 -8.96 1.71 2.00
C PRO A 102 -9.61 2.30 3.27
N LYS A 103 -10.77 1.78 3.69
CA LYS A 103 -11.46 2.14 4.95
C LYS A 103 -10.58 2.20 6.20
N PHE A 104 -9.47 1.46 6.24
CA PHE A 104 -8.58 1.47 7.40
C PHE A 104 -7.60 2.65 7.39
N ILE A 105 -7.37 3.31 6.26
CA ILE A 105 -6.42 4.44 6.13
C ILE A 105 -6.65 5.54 7.18
N PRO A 106 -7.90 6.00 7.46
CA PRO A 106 -8.13 6.98 8.52
C PRO A 106 -7.65 6.52 9.90
N GLU A 107 -7.76 5.23 10.21
CA GLU A 107 -7.27 4.65 11.46
C GLU A 107 -5.73 4.63 11.50
N PHE A 108 -5.06 4.29 10.38
CA PHE A 108 -3.60 4.41 10.26
C PHE A 108 -3.13 5.82 10.55
N ILE A 109 -3.80 6.82 9.95
CA ILE A 109 -3.47 8.24 10.12
C ILE A 109 -3.71 8.68 11.56
N LYS A 110 -4.82 8.26 12.17
CA LYS A 110 -5.11 8.55 13.58
C LYS A 110 -4.01 7.98 14.48
N LYS A 111 -3.66 6.71 14.30
CA LYS A 111 -2.61 6.03 15.08
C LYS A 111 -1.25 6.71 14.91
N GLN A 112 -0.90 7.05 13.67
CA GLN A 112 0.33 7.79 13.37
C GLN A 112 0.39 9.09 14.19
N LYS A 113 -0.70 9.88 14.18
CA LYS A 113 -0.76 11.15 14.91
C LYS A 113 -0.76 10.98 16.44
N GLU A 114 -1.36 9.92 16.98
CA GLU A 114 -1.44 9.67 18.43
C GLU A 114 -0.06 9.54 19.08
N GLY A 115 0.92 8.94 18.41
CA GLY A 115 2.26 8.71 18.96
C GLY A 115 3.40 9.27 18.13
N ASP A 116 3.09 10.08 17.11
CA ASP A 116 4.03 10.53 16.08
C ASP A 116 4.88 9.38 15.49
N PHE A 117 4.27 8.21 15.29
CA PHE A 117 5.00 7.02 14.87
C PHE A 117 5.57 7.17 13.46
N ASP A 118 6.79 6.65 13.25
CA ASP A 118 7.44 6.64 11.94
C ASP A 118 6.80 5.62 10.99
N VAL A 119 6.26 4.53 11.55
CA VAL A 119 5.62 3.44 10.82
C VAL A 119 4.39 2.96 11.56
N VAL A 120 3.28 2.79 10.83
CA VAL A 120 2.07 2.11 11.29
C VAL A 120 1.78 0.97 10.34
N THR A 121 1.59 -0.24 10.87
CA THR A 121 1.33 -1.44 10.07
C THR A 121 -0.07 -1.97 10.31
N GLY A 122 -0.71 -2.43 9.23
CA GLY A 122 -1.91 -3.25 9.33
C GLY A 122 -1.51 -4.60 9.93
N SER A 123 -2.38 -5.16 10.77
CA SER A 123 -2.16 -6.49 11.32
C SER A 123 -3.43 -7.31 11.21
N ARG A 124 -3.29 -8.51 10.64
CA ARG A 124 -4.37 -9.50 10.56
C ARG A 124 -4.61 -10.20 11.90
N TYR A 125 -3.70 -10.05 12.86
CA TYR A 125 -3.64 -10.86 14.08
C TYR A 125 -3.97 -10.08 15.36
N ILE A 126 -4.29 -8.79 15.25
CA ILE A 126 -4.79 -7.99 16.38
C ILE A 126 -6.29 -8.21 16.59
N LYS A 127 -6.80 -7.84 17.77
CA LYS A 127 -8.24 -7.86 18.06
C LYS A 127 -8.98 -6.95 17.07
N GLY A 128 -9.93 -7.52 16.31
CA GLY A 128 -10.64 -6.82 15.21
C GLY A 128 -10.01 -7.00 13.83
N GLY A 129 -8.80 -7.57 13.76
CA GLY A 129 -8.19 -8.05 12.51
C GLY A 129 -8.76 -9.39 12.08
N GLY A 130 -8.59 -9.74 10.82
CA GLY A 130 -9.07 -11.00 10.27
C GLY A 130 -8.56 -11.23 8.85
N VAL A 131 -8.76 -12.45 8.38
CA VAL A 131 -8.46 -12.85 7.01
C VAL A 131 -9.71 -13.50 6.44
N CYS A 132 -10.15 -13.08 5.26
CA CYS A 132 -11.30 -13.65 4.56
C CYS A 132 -10.80 -14.52 3.40
N GLY A 133 -11.44 -15.68 3.18
CA GLY A 133 -11.15 -16.54 2.02
C GLY A 133 -9.87 -17.38 2.09
N TRP A 134 -9.26 -17.55 3.27
CA TRP A 134 -8.10 -18.43 3.44
C TRP A 134 -8.50 -19.81 3.98
N ASP A 135 -7.98 -20.86 3.36
CA ASP A 135 -8.06 -22.21 3.90
C ASP A 135 -7.31 -22.33 5.23
N ALA A 136 -7.80 -23.19 6.13
CA ALA A 136 -7.24 -23.40 7.46
C ALA A 136 -5.73 -23.73 7.43
N LYS A 137 -5.26 -24.45 6.41
CA LYS A 137 -3.82 -24.72 6.21
C LYS A 137 -3.01 -23.45 5.98
N ARG A 138 -3.51 -22.52 5.17
CA ARG A 138 -2.85 -21.23 4.88
C ARG A 138 -2.79 -20.36 6.14
N ILE A 139 -3.83 -20.41 6.96
CA ILE A 139 -3.87 -19.73 8.27
C ILE A 139 -2.81 -20.32 9.21
N ILE A 140 -2.70 -21.64 9.31
CA ILE A 140 -1.71 -22.32 10.16
C ILE A 140 -0.28 -22.01 9.71
N ILE A 141 0.00 -22.11 8.41
CA ILE A 141 1.33 -21.81 7.85
C ILE A 141 1.71 -20.35 8.11
N SER A 142 0.79 -19.40 7.86
CA SER A 142 1.08 -17.98 8.08
C SER A 142 1.27 -17.64 9.55
N ARG A 143 0.49 -18.25 10.45
CA ARG A 143 0.69 -18.11 11.91
C ARG A 143 2.02 -18.72 12.35
N GLY A 144 2.39 -19.88 11.82
CA GLY A 144 3.68 -20.52 12.10
C GLY A 144 4.87 -19.69 11.64
N ALA A 145 4.81 -19.16 10.42
CA ALA A 145 5.85 -18.27 9.88
C ALA A 145 5.97 -16.97 10.68
N ASN A 146 4.85 -16.34 11.05
CA ASN A 146 4.87 -15.14 11.89
C ASN A 146 5.39 -15.42 13.31
N PHE A 147 5.03 -16.56 13.91
CA PHE A 147 5.57 -16.97 15.21
C PHE A 147 7.09 -17.15 15.14
N LEU A 148 7.58 -17.89 14.14
CA LEU A 148 9.02 -18.11 13.96
C LEU A 148 9.76 -16.78 13.74
N ALA A 149 9.21 -15.89 12.92
CA ALA A 149 9.80 -14.58 12.65
C ALA A 149 9.76 -13.66 13.89
N GLN A 150 8.69 -13.69 14.70
CA GLN A 150 8.62 -12.95 15.96
C GLN A 150 9.64 -13.46 16.98
N THR A 151 9.79 -14.78 17.12
CA THR A 151 10.75 -15.39 18.06
C THR A 151 12.20 -15.16 17.65
N LEU A 152 12.51 -15.24 16.35
CA LEU A 152 13.88 -15.12 15.85
C LEU A 152 14.34 -13.66 15.69
N LEU A 153 13.44 -12.75 15.31
CA LEU A 153 13.80 -11.36 14.99
C LEU A 153 13.46 -10.37 16.12
N ASN A 154 12.68 -10.78 17.13
CA ASN A 154 12.15 -9.97 18.22
C ASN A 154 11.77 -8.51 17.83
N PRO A 155 10.95 -8.29 16.79
CA PRO A 155 10.69 -6.95 16.28
C PRO A 155 9.64 -6.19 17.12
N ARG A 156 9.00 -6.83 18.10
CA ARG A 156 7.82 -6.31 18.85
C ARG A 156 6.63 -5.89 17.96
N VAL A 157 6.46 -6.52 16.78
CA VAL A 157 5.37 -6.26 15.82
C VAL A 157 4.63 -7.56 15.50
N SER A 158 3.29 -7.49 15.38
CA SER A 158 2.41 -8.68 15.28
C SER A 158 2.25 -9.27 13.86
N ASP A 159 2.56 -8.53 12.80
CA ASP A 159 2.55 -9.03 11.42
C ASP A 159 3.74 -8.46 10.64
N LEU A 160 4.65 -9.34 10.23
CA LEU A 160 5.86 -8.96 9.49
C LEU A 160 5.69 -9.08 7.97
N THR A 161 4.61 -9.73 7.55
CA THR A 161 4.38 -10.15 6.16
C THR A 161 3.32 -9.30 5.45
N GLY A 162 2.59 -8.44 6.17
CA GLY A 162 1.67 -7.49 5.57
C GLY A 162 2.41 -6.35 4.85
N SER A 163 2.04 -6.08 3.59
CA SER A 163 2.53 -4.94 2.81
C SER A 163 1.78 -3.64 3.13
N PHE A 164 0.61 -3.71 3.78
CA PHE A 164 -0.19 -2.52 4.10
C PHE A 164 0.34 -1.73 5.29
N ARG A 165 1.03 -0.63 4.98
CA ARG A 165 1.76 0.17 5.95
C ARG A 165 1.68 1.64 5.59
N LEU A 166 1.64 2.48 6.63
CA LEU A 166 1.86 3.92 6.53
C LEU A 166 3.24 4.23 7.10
N PHE A 167 4.03 4.96 6.33
CA PHE A 167 5.36 5.45 6.71
C PHE A 167 5.39 6.98 6.71
N LYS A 168 6.15 7.58 7.62
CA LYS A 168 6.76 8.89 7.34
C LYS A 168 7.70 8.74 6.15
N ARG A 169 7.67 9.68 5.20
CA ARG A 169 8.52 9.66 4.00
C ARG A 169 9.99 9.43 4.35
N ASN A 170 10.55 10.23 5.26
CA ASN A 170 11.97 10.17 5.61
C ASN A 170 12.38 8.80 6.15
N ALA A 171 11.49 8.13 6.91
CA ALA A 171 11.75 6.80 7.43
C ALA A 171 11.86 5.76 6.30
N LEU A 172 10.93 5.82 5.34
CA LEU A 172 10.94 4.92 4.18
C LEU A 172 12.14 5.20 3.26
N GLU A 173 12.48 6.46 2.99
CA GLU A 173 13.65 6.84 2.19
C GLU A 173 14.96 6.33 2.82
N ASN A 174 15.11 6.49 4.14
CA ASN A 174 16.26 5.97 4.87
C ASN A 174 16.36 4.44 4.80
N ILE A 175 15.23 3.72 4.81
CA ILE A 175 15.22 2.27 4.63
C ILE A 175 15.60 1.91 3.20
N MET A 176 15.03 2.57 2.20
CA MET A 176 15.25 2.29 0.78
C MET A 176 16.71 2.48 0.36
N THR A 177 17.44 3.43 0.94
CA THR A 177 18.89 3.60 0.68
C THR A 177 19.75 2.42 1.17
N ARG A 178 19.22 1.60 2.07
CA ARG A 178 19.92 0.44 2.66
C ARG A 178 19.47 -0.89 2.07
N ILE A 179 18.45 -0.89 1.21
CA ILE A 179 17.93 -2.11 0.57
C ILE A 179 18.70 -2.37 -0.72
N ILE A 180 19.22 -3.60 -0.84
CA ILE A 180 19.74 -4.13 -2.10
C ILE A 180 18.67 -5.08 -2.63
N SER A 181 17.87 -4.62 -3.61
CA SER A 181 16.96 -5.50 -4.35
C SER A 181 17.79 -6.25 -5.39
N LYS A 182 17.90 -7.57 -5.24
CA LYS A 182 18.46 -8.46 -6.27
C LYS A 182 17.42 -8.79 -7.33
#